data_AF-A0A550HV48-F1
#
_entry.id   AF-A0A550HV48-F1
#
_cell.length_a   1.000
_cell.length_b   1.000
_cell.length_c   1.000
_cell.angle_alpha   90.00
_cell.angle_beta   90.00
_cell.angle_gamma   90.00
#
_symmetry.space_group_name_H-M   'P 1'
#
loop_
_entity.id
_entity.type
_entity.pdbx_description
1 polymer ?
#
loop_
_entity_poly.entity_id
_entity_poly.type
_entity_poly.pdbx_seq_one_letter_code
_entity_poly.pdbx_strand_id
1 'polypeptide(L)'
;MGEDIRFVEELVARIPEFGELYENHVFNMGGEALPHVFFGDVTHATVDSYLGTDPDAPDWRATLRFLEEQFERQVTEITEVIVTSFLDHLPFRGEPGHGIVEHLGPLMARKYRELRPTG
;
A
#
# COMPACT_ATOMS: atom_id res chain seq x y z
N MET A 1 -5.20 20.00 5.50
CA MET A 1 -4.51 18.81 4.97
C MET A 1 -5.16 17.61 5.60
N GLY A 2 -5.68 16.68 4.81
CA GLY A 2 -6.40 15.49 5.31
C GLY A 2 -5.46 14.56 6.10
N GLU A 3 -6.03 13.59 6.82
CA GLU A 3 -5.23 12.53 7.46
C GLU A 3 -4.62 11.59 6.40
N ASP A 4 -5.28 11.45 5.24
CA ASP A 4 -4.85 10.68 4.07
C ASP A 4 -3.58 11.23 3.39
N ILE A 5 -3.44 12.55 3.26
CA ILE A 5 -2.23 13.19 2.73
C ILE A 5 -1.05 13.00 3.69
N ARG A 6 -1.28 13.19 4.99
CA ARG A 6 -0.24 12.93 6.02
C ARG A 6 0.19 11.47 6.03
N PHE A 7 -0.75 10.55 5.79
CA PHE A 7 -0.44 9.13 5.67
C PHE A 7 0.51 8.82 4.51
N VAL A 8 0.35 9.48 3.36
CA VAL A 8 1.30 9.39 2.23
C VAL A 8 2.69 9.92 2.63
N GLU A 9 2.74 11.08 3.27
CA GLU A 9 4.01 11.68 3.73
C GLU A 9 4.71 10.80 4.77
N GLU A 10 3.96 10.21 5.70
CA GLU A 10 4.47 9.26 6.70
C GLU A 10 5.04 7.99 6.05
N LEU A 11 4.40 7.48 4.98
CA LEU A 11 4.91 6.33 4.22
C LEU A 11 6.30 6.65 3.63
N VAL A 12 6.41 7.78 2.90
CA VAL A 12 7.67 8.18 2.24
C VAL A 12 8.77 8.49 3.25
N ALA A 13 8.41 9.09 4.38
CA ALA A 13 9.37 9.34 5.47
C ALA A 13 9.89 8.04 6.10
N ARG A 14 9.05 7.00 6.15
CA ARG A 14 9.39 5.70 6.74
C ARG A 14 10.14 4.78 5.77
N ILE A 15 9.82 4.87 4.49
CA ILE A 15 10.32 4.01 3.41
C ILE A 15 10.74 4.95 2.26
N PRO A 16 11.96 5.53 2.35
CA PRO A 16 12.43 6.55 1.41
C PRO A 16 12.52 6.09 -0.05
N GLU A 17 12.53 4.78 -0.29
CA GLU A 17 12.48 4.16 -1.62
C GLU A 17 11.21 4.53 -2.39
N PHE A 18 10.12 4.94 -1.71
CA PHE A 18 8.94 5.51 -2.36
C PHE A 18 9.10 6.98 -2.77
N GLY A 19 10.22 7.63 -2.46
CA GLY A 19 10.44 9.06 -2.69
C GLY A 19 10.29 9.47 -4.14
N GLU A 20 10.97 8.78 -5.06
CA GLU A 20 10.86 9.08 -6.50
C GLU A 20 9.43 8.83 -7.02
N LEU A 21 8.77 7.76 -6.56
CA LEU A 21 7.38 7.47 -6.91
C LEU A 21 6.44 8.59 -6.45
N TYR A 22 6.65 9.10 -5.23
CA TYR A 22 5.87 10.19 -4.66
C TYR A 22 6.08 11.51 -5.40
N GLU A 23 7.32 11.88 -5.71
CA GLU A 23 7.62 13.10 -6.47
C GLU A 23 6.98 13.07 -7.86
N ASN A 24 7.11 11.93 -8.56
CA ASN A 24 6.49 11.73 -9.86
C ASN A 24 4.96 11.80 -9.79
N HIS A 25 4.35 11.20 -8.76
CA HIS A 25 2.91 11.27 -8.53
C HIS A 25 2.43 12.72 -8.35
N VAL A 26 3.05 13.46 -7.43
CA VAL A 26 2.68 14.86 -7.16
C VAL A 26 2.82 15.72 -8.41
N PHE A 27 3.90 15.54 -9.17
CA PHE A 27 4.10 16.25 -10.43
C PHE A 27 2.99 15.94 -11.44
N ASN A 28 2.68 14.65 -11.65
CA ASN A 28 1.67 14.21 -12.62
C ASN A 28 0.24 14.63 -12.23
N MET A 29 -0.02 14.80 -10.93
CA MET A 29 -1.32 15.23 -10.41
C MET A 29 -1.48 16.75 -10.26
N GLY A 30 -0.55 17.53 -10.83
CA GLY A 30 -0.66 19.00 -10.84
C GLY A 30 -0.20 19.68 -9.56
N GLY A 31 0.69 19.04 -8.79
CA GLY A 31 1.27 19.57 -7.55
C GLY A 31 0.58 19.11 -6.27
N GLU A 32 -0.37 18.17 -6.37
CA GLU A 32 -1.12 17.65 -5.22
C GLU A 32 -0.98 16.12 -5.12
N ALA A 33 -0.76 15.62 -3.90
CA ALA A 33 -0.81 14.18 -3.67
C ALA A 33 -2.26 13.71 -3.61
N LEU A 34 -2.65 12.80 -4.50
CA LEU A 34 -3.92 12.06 -4.44
C LEU A 34 -3.71 10.69 -3.79
N PRO A 35 -4.12 10.46 -2.53
CA PRO A 35 -3.76 9.25 -1.78
C PRO A 35 -4.26 7.96 -2.41
N HIS A 36 -5.52 7.91 -2.86
CA HIS A 36 -6.07 6.70 -3.48
C HIS A 36 -5.34 6.27 -4.77
N VAL A 37 -4.90 7.25 -5.56
CA VAL A 37 -4.16 7.00 -6.81
C VAL A 37 -2.73 6.55 -6.47
N PHE A 38 -2.06 7.28 -5.57
CA PHE A 38 -0.71 6.93 -5.12
C PHE A 38 -0.64 5.52 -4.52
N PHE A 39 -1.65 5.14 -3.72
CA PHE A 39 -1.68 3.82 -3.10
C PHE A 39 -1.91 2.68 -4.10
N GLY A 40 -2.45 2.96 -5.30
CA GLY A 40 -2.41 2.01 -6.41
C GLY A 40 -0.98 1.71 -6.84
N ASP A 41 -0.16 2.75 -7.01
CA ASP A 41 1.24 2.61 -7.37
C ASP A 41 2.06 1.94 -6.25
N VAL A 42 1.81 2.30 -4.98
CA VAL A 42 2.41 1.64 -3.81
C VAL A 42 2.09 0.15 -3.80
N THR A 43 0.86 -0.24 -4.15
CA THR A 43 0.45 -1.65 -4.21
C THR A 43 1.26 -2.40 -5.26
N HIS A 44 1.36 -1.86 -6.48
CA HIS A 44 2.16 -2.48 -7.54
C HIS A 44 3.63 -2.60 -7.14
N ALA A 45 4.25 -1.51 -6.67
CA ALA A 45 5.65 -1.51 -6.23
C ALA A 45 5.91 -2.51 -5.10
N THR A 46 4.95 -2.68 -4.19
CA THR A 46 5.05 -3.65 -3.08
C THR A 46 4.98 -5.10 -3.59
N VAL A 47 4.12 -5.38 -4.57
CA VAL A 47 4.00 -6.70 -5.20
C VAL A 47 5.25 -7.02 -6.03
N ASP A 48 5.76 -6.06 -6.79
CA ASP A 48 6.98 -6.22 -7.60
C ASP A 48 8.20 -6.48 -6.71
N SER A 49 8.32 -5.71 -5.61
CA SER A 49 9.33 -5.95 -4.57
C SER A 49 9.23 -7.35 -3.97
N TYR A 50 8.01 -7.83 -3.70
CA TYR A 50 7.80 -9.21 -3.21
C TYR A 50 8.26 -10.26 -4.23
N LEU A 51 8.05 -10.02 -5.53
CA LEU A 51 8.52 -10.88 -6.61
C LEU A 51 10.04 -10.81 -6.82
N GLY A 52 10.72 -9.83 -6.24
CA GLY A 52 12.18 -9.66 -6.33
C GLY A 52 12.64 -9.27 -7.73
N THR A 53 11.79 -8.54 -8.48
CA THR A 53 12.07 -8.14 -9.86
C THR A 53 13.00 -6.94 -9.98
N ASP A 54 13.17 -6.18 -8.90
CA ASP A 54 14.00 -4.97 -8.86
C ASP A 54 14.74 -4.85 -7.49
N PRO A 55 16.09 -4.77 -7.48
CA PRO A 55 16.87 -4.61 -6.26
C PRO A 55 16.73 -3.25 -5.57
N ASP A 56 16.26 -2.22 -6.28
CA ASP A 56 16.02 -0.87 -5.74
C ASP A 56 14.54 -0.69 -5.33
N ALA A 57 13.74 -1.76 -5.42
CA ALA A 57 12.32 -1.71 -5.05
C ALA A 57 12.14 -1.44 -3.55
N PRO A 58 11.06 -0.72 -3.16
CA PRO A 58 10.73 -0.50 -1.75
C PRO A 58 10.61 -1.80 -0.97
N ASP A 59 11.09 -1.88 0.27
CA ASP A 59 11.00 -3.11 1.08
C ASP A 59 9.53 -3.47 1.36
N TRP A 60 9.02 -4.50 0.67
CA TRP A 60 7.64 -4.93 0.82
C TRP A 60 7.28 -5.33 2.26
N ARG A 61 8.22 -5.86 3.04
CA ARG A 61 7.98 -6.21 4.45
C ARG A 61 7.82 -4.97 5.30
N ALA A 62 8.62 -3.94 5.04
CA ALA A 62 8.49 -2.66 5.70
C ALA A 62 7.16 -2.00 5.33
N THR A 63 6.73 -2.07 4.07
CA THR A 63 5.44 -1.54 3.63
C THR A 63 4.28 -2.23 4.33
N LEU A 64 4.22 -3.57 4.32
CA LEU A 64 3.14 -4.31 4.99
C LEU A 64 3.08 -4.01 6.48
N ARG A 65 4.23 -3.90 7.15
CA ARG A 65 4.29 -3.53 8.57
C ARG A 65 3.76 -2.13 8.82
N PHE A 66 4.17 -1.15 8.02
CA PHE A 66 3.67 0.22 8.12
C PHE A 66 2.15 0.28 7.91
N LEU A 67 1.62 -0.43 6.91
CA LEU A 67 0.19 -0.46 6.65
C LEU A 67 -0.61 -1.10 7.78
N GLU A 68 -0.11 -2.19 8.38
CA GLU A 68 -0.73 -2.81 9.54
C GLU A 68 -0.76 -1.84 10.75
N GLU A 69 0.37 -1.18 11.04
CA GLU A 69 0.48 -0.17 12.11
C GLU A 69 -0.54 0.97 11.91
N GLN A 70 -0.72 1.43 10.67
CA GLN A 70 -1.66 2.50 10.33
C GLN A 70 -3.10 2.03 10.36
N PHE A 71 -3.36 0.80 9.93
CA PHE A 71 -4.67 0.18 9.98
C PHE A 71 -5.14 -0.05 11.43
N GLU A 72 -4.24 -0.38 12.35
CA GLU A 72 -4.54 -0.53 13.78
C GLU A 72 -5.09 0.77 14.41
N ARG A 73 -4.68 1.94 13.91
CA ARG A 73 -5.13 3.24 14.42
C ARG A 73 -6.62 3.52 14.11
N GLN A 74 -7.22 2.79 13.18
CA GLN A 74 -8.64 2.91 12.80
C GLN A 74 -9.08 4.34 12.43
N VAL A 75 -8.16 5.14 11.87
CA VAL A 75 -8.49 6.45 11.30
C VAL A 75 -9.27 6.21 10.02
N THR A 76 -10.49 6.76 9.92
CA THR A 76 -11.45 6.45 8.84
C THR A 76 -10.86 6.66 7.44
N GLU A 77 -10.28 7.83 7.16
CA GLU A 77 -9.72 8.19 5.85
C GLU A 77 -8.57 7.24 5.44
N ILE A 78 -7.66 6.94 6.37
CA ILE A 78 -6.53 6.02 6.16
C ILE A 78 -7.03 4.58 5.95
N THR A 79 -8.00 4.16 6.76
CA THR A 79 -8.59 2.81 6.70
C THR A 79 -9.26 2.60 5.34
N GLU A 80 -9.97 3.62 4.84
CA GLU A 80 -10.58 3.61 3.52
C GLU A 80 -9.52 3.42 2.42
N VAL A 81 -8.45 4.21 2.40
CA VAL A 81 -7.35 4.07 1.43
C VAL A 81 -6.71 2.68 1.48
N ILE A 82 -6.38 2.17 2.67
CA ILE A 82 -5.78 0.83 2.81
C ILE A 82 -6.73 -0.24 2.28
N VAL A 83 -8.03 -0.13 2.55
CA VAL A 83 -9.02 -1.11 2.07
C VAL A 83 -9.18 -1.05 0.56
N THR A 84 -9.48 0.13 0.01
CA THR A 84 -9.92 0.26 -1.38
C THR A 84 -8.76 0.36 -2.37
N SER A 85 -7.61 0.89 -1.96
CA SER A 85 -6.47 1.10 -2.85
C SER A 85 -5.34 0.10 -2.65
N PHE A 86 -5.26 -0.58 -1.49
CA PHE A 86 -4.25 -1.60 -1.24
C PHE A 86 -4.83 -3.01 -1.21
N LEU A 87 -5.66 -3.33 -0.22
CA LEU A 87 -6.17 -4.70 -0.02
C LEU A 87 -7.02 -5.21 -1.18
N ASP A 88 -7.89 -4.35 -1.73
CA ASP A 88 -8.75 -4.71 -2.87
C ASP A 88 -7.94 -4.99 -4.15
N HIS A 89 -6.80 -4.31 -4.30
CA HIS A 89 -5.94 -4.37 -5.47
C HIS A 89 -4.80 -5.40 -5.36
N LEU A 90 -4.73 -6.17 -4.27
CA LEU A 90 -3.77 -7.27 -4.17
C LEU A 90 -4.08 -8.36 -5.24
N PRO A 91 -3.06 -9.11 -5.73
CA PRO A 91 -3.27 -10.08 -6.79
C PRO A 91 -4.28 -11.18 -6.43
N PHE A 92 -5.06 -11.64 -7.40
CA PHE A 92 -5.97 -12.79 -7.26
C PHE A 92 -5.24 -14.11 -7.19
N ARG A 93 -5.93 -15.12 -6.65
CA ARG A 93 -5.40 -16.48 -6.59
C ARG A 93 -5.06 -16.98 -8.00
N GLY A 94 -3.79 -17.27 -8.23
CA GLY A 94 -3.26 -17.71 -9.52
C GLY A 94 -2.51 -16.61 -10.29
N GLU A 95 -2.60 -15.36 -9.85
CA GLU A 95 -1.79 -14.26 -10.37
C GLU A 95 -0.41 -14.22 -9.68
N PRO A 96 0.63 -13.76 -10.40
CA PRO A 96 1.93 -13.51 -9.79
C PRO A 96 1.82 -12.58 -8.58
N GLY A 97 2.52 -12.93 -7.51
CA GLY A 97 2.58 -12.11 -6.30
C GLY A 97 1.46 -12.38 -5.29
N HIS A 98 0.46 -13.21 -5.60
CA HIS A 98 -0.62 -13.54 -4.65
C HIS A 98 -0.12 -14.07 -3.30
N GLY A 99 1.04 -14.73 -3.25
CA GLY A 99 1.64 -15.20 -2.00
C GLY A 99 1.91 -14.10 -0.96
N ILE A 100 1.93 -12.82 -1.38
CA ILE A 100 2.06 -11.68 -0.46
C ILE A 100 0.92 -11.62 0.57
N VAL A 101 -0.27 -12.14 0.24
CA VAL A 101 -1.43 -12.14 1.16
C VAL A 101 -1.17 -12.96 2.42
N GLU A 102 -0.29 -13.96 2.34
CA GLU A 102 0.11 -14.81 3.48
C GLU A 102 1.01 -14.06 4.48
N HIS A 103 1.52 -12.89 4.09
CA HIS A 103 2.38 -12.04 4.90
C HIS A 103 1.68 -10.82 5.49
N LEU A 104 0.37 -10.65 5.23
CA LEU A 104 -0.40 -9.58 5.86
C LEU A 104 -0.41 -9.75 7.38
N GLY A 105 -0.40 -8.62 8.09
CA GLY A 105 -0.63 -8.61 9.53
C GLY A 105 -2.04 -9.07 9.90
N PRO A 106 -2.29 -9.41 11.17
CA PRO A 106 -3.52 -10.06 11.60
C PRO A 106 -4.80 -9.24 11.31
N LEU A 107 -4.75 -7.92 11.40
CA LEU A 107 -5.89 -7.04 11.16
C LEU A 107 -6.17 -6.92 9.66
N MET A 108 -5.14 -6.63 8.85
CA MET A 108 -5.29 -6.57 7.40
C MET A 108 -5.67 -7.93 6.82
N ALA A 109 -5.12 -9.04 7.31
CA ALA A 109 -5.46 -10.39 6.85
C ALA A 109 -6.91 -10.79 7.21
N ARG A 110 -7.43 -10.33 8.35
CA ARG A 110 -8.87 -10.47 8.67
C ARG A 110 -9.70 -9.66 7.68
N LYS A 111 -9.34 -8.38 7.46
CA LYS A 111 -10.09 -7.50 6.57
C LYS A 111 -10.07 -7.99 5.12
N TYR A 112 -8.92 -8.45 4.63
CA TYR A 112 -8.78 -9.05 3.30
C TYR A 112 -9.76 -10.21 3.08
N ARG A 113 -9.89 -11.12 4.07
CA ARG A 113 -10.85 -12.25 3.99
C ARG A 113 -12.31 -11.81 4.00
N GLU A 114 -12.64 -10.71 4.68
CA GLU A 114 -13.99 -10.14 4.65
C GLU A 114 -14.30 -9.52 3.28
N LEU A 115 -13.33 -8.83 2.68
CA LEU A 115 -13.46 -8.21 1.36
C LEU A 115 -13.53 -9.26 0.25
N ARG A 116 -12.73 -10.32 0.35
CA ARG A 116 -12.52 -11.32 -0.70
C ARG A 116 -12.72 -12.75 -0.15
N PRO A 117 -13.98 -13.14 0.13
CA PRO A 117 -14.28 -14.42 0.77
C PRO A 117 -13.89 -15.65 -0.07
N THR A 118 -13.70 -15.49 -1.37
CA THR A 118 -13.30 -16.57 -2.30
C THR A 118 -11.81 -16.56 -2.67
N GLY A 119 -11.04 -15.61 -2.16
CA GLY A 119 -9.67 -15.32 -2.61
C GLY A 119 -9.65 -14.32 -3.77
#